data_AF-A0A7X6Y7V6-F1
#
_entry.id   AF-A0A7X6Y7V6-F1
#
_cell.length_a   1.000
_cell.length_b   1.000
_cell.length_c   1.000
_cell.angle_alpha   90.00
_cell.angle_beta   90.00
_cell.angle_gamma   90.00
#
_symmetry.space_group_name_H-M   'P 1'
#
loop_
_entity.id
_entity.type
_entity.pdbx_description
1 polymer ?
#
loop_
_entity_poly.entity_id
_entity_poly.type
_entity_poly.pdbx_seq_one_letter_code
_entity_poly.pdbx_strand_id
1 'polypeptide(L)'
;MAMLTELEEALSPIEVDLVLLNRAPIVLRYEVISQGIVLYCEDDDFRTDFEDIVLRDYLDFKPFLDQYDREVMEAIEGGHFFA
;
A
#
# COMPACT_ATOMS: atom_id res chain seq x y z
N MET A 1 -20.36 2.32 -2.35
CA MET A 1 -20.52 2.26 -3.83
C MET A 1 -20.72 3.64 -4.44
N ALA A 2 -21.58 4.52 -3.90
CA ALA A 2 -21.80 5.87 -4.46
C ALA A 2 -20.51 6.69 -4.70
N MET A 3 -19.60 6.75 -3.73
CA MET A 3 -18.38 7.57 -3.80
C MET A 3 -17.41 7.18 -4.93
N LEU A 4 -17.32 5.88 -5.28
CA LEU A 4 -16.42 5.42 -6.34
C LEU A 4 -16.99 5.83 -7.71
N THR A 5 -18.28 5.59 -7.92
CA THR A 5 -18.97 5.93 -9.17
C THR A 5 -18.94 7.44 -9.45
N GLU A 6 -19.16 8.27 -8.42
CA GLU A 6 -19.05 9.73 -8.56
C GLU A 6 -17.64 10.18 -8.97
N LEU A 7 -16.60 9.50 -8.44
CA LEU A 7 -15.20 9.81 -8.75
C LEU A 7 -14.81 9.36 -10.16
N GLU A 8 -15.26 8.16 -10.57
CA GLU A 8 -15.08 7.64 -11.93
C GLU A 8 -15.74 8.54 -12.98
N GLU A 9 -16.96 9.02 -12.72
CA GLU A 9 -17.65 9.96 -13.61
C GLU A 9 -16.93 11.30 -13.69
N ALA A 10 -16.49 11.84 -12.56
CA ALA A 10 -15.81 13.14 -12.49
C ALA A 10 -14.41 13.13 -13.16
N LEU A 11 -13.72 11.99 -13.15
CA LEU A 11 -12.36 11.84 -13.67
C LEU A 11 -12.29 11.16 -15.05
N SER A 12 -13.42 10.77 -15.63
CA SER A 12 -13.50 10.16 -16.95
C SER A 12 -12.76 10.98 -18.03
N PRO A 13 -11.92 10.36 -18.89
CA PRO A 13 -11.77 8.92 -19.11
C PRO A 13 -10.64 8.25 -18.30
N ILE A 14 -10.15 8.88 -17.23
CA ILE A 14 -9.08 8.32 -16.39
C ILE A 14 -9.65 7.17 -15.57
N GLU A 15 -9.05 5.98 -15.66
CA GLU A 15 -9.36 4.87 -14.76
C GLU A 15 -8.85 5.19 -13.36
N VAL A 16 -9.71 4.97 -12.34
CA VAL A 16 -9.42 5.30 -10.95
C VAL A 16 -9.56 4.04 -10.11
N ASP A 17 -8.54 3.73 -9.32
CA ASP A 17 -8.61 2.73 -8.25
C ASP A 17 -8.69 3.43 -6.90
N LEU A 18 -9.64 3.00 -6.05
CA LEU A 18 -9.89 3.58 -4.73
C LEU A 18 -9.58 2.57 -3.64
N VAL A 19 -8.49 2.85 -2.91
CA VAL A 19 -8.04 2.00 -1.80
C VAL A 19 -8.38 2.65 -0.45
N LEU A 20 -9.04 1.88 0.42
CA LEU A 20 -9.25 2.25 1.81
C LEU A 20 -8.01 1.90 2.65
N LEU A 21 -7.12 2.89 2.85
CA LEU A 21 -5.83 2.67 3.54
C LEU A 21 -5.96 2.09 4.96
N ASN A 22 -7.04 2.41 5.68
CA ASN A 22 -7.33 1.86 7.00
C ASN A 22 -7.51 0.33 7.03
N ARG A 23 -7.74 -0.31 5.88
CA ARG A 23 -7.87 -1.78 5.74
C ARG A 23 -6.82 -2.38 4.80
N ALA A 24 -5.93 -1.55 4.26
CA ALA A 24 -4.91 -1.99 3.31
C ALA A 24 -3.79 -2.77 4.04
N PRO A 25 -3.17 -3.76 3.36
CA PRO A 25 -1.97 -4.42 3.86
C PRO A 25 -0.87 -3.40 4.20
N ILE A 26 -0.01 -3.73 5.17
CA ILE A 26 1.04 -2.81 5.65
C ILE A 26 1.99 -2.36 4.54
N VAL A 27 2.30 -3.27 3.60
CA VAL A 27 3.17 -2.97 2.44
C VAL A 27 2.57 -1.88 1.55
N LEU A 28 1.27 -1.97 1.23
CA LEU A 28 0.58 -0.98 0.41
C LEU A 28 0.44 0.36 1.15
N ARG A 29 0.14 0.33 2.45
CA ARG A 29 0.13 1.56 3.27
C ARG A 29 1.49 2.26 3.23
N TYR A 30 2.58 1.51 3.38
CA TYR A 30 3.93 2.05 3.34
C TYR A 30 4.28 2.64 1.97
N GLU A 31 3.94 1.96 0.88
CA GLU A 31 4.14 2.48 -0.48
C GLU A 31 3.44 3.82 -0.69
N VAL A 32 2.19 3.93 -0.23
CA VAL A 32 1.40 5.17 -0.35
C VAL A 32 2.01 6.31 0.46
N ILE A 33 2.44 6.10 1.71
CA ILE A 33 3.04 7.19 2.49
C ILE A 33 4.46 7.58 2.04
N SER A 34 5.18 6.65 1.40
CA SER A 34 6.58 6.87 0.99
C SER A 34 6.73 7.47 -0.41
N GLN A 35 5.78 7.18 -1.31
CA GLN A 35 5.84 7.59 -2.72
C GLN A 35 4.63 8.40 -3.16
N GLY A 36 3.53 8.36 -2.40
CA GLY A 36 2.30 9.05 -2.73
C GLY A 36 2.41 10.57 -2.61
N ILE A 37 1.46 11.25 -3.26
CA ILE A 37 1.32 12.70 -3.21
C ILE A 37 0.02 13.01 -2.48
N VAL A 38 0.10 13.79 -1.40
CA VAL A 38 -1.07 14.24 -0.66
C VAL A 38 -1.82 15.30 -1.48
N LEU A 39 -2.99 14.94 -2.01
CA LEU A 39 -3.84 15.87 -2.78
C LEU A 39 -4.74 16.73 -1.88
N TYR A 40 -5.13 16.19 -0.72
CA TYR A 40 -5.98 16.85 0.26
C TYR A 40 -5.69 16.32 1.67
N CYS A 41 -5.67 17.21 2.65
CA CYS A 41 -5.49 16.90 4.06
C CYS A 41 -6.28 17.94 4.87
N GLU A 42 -7.21 17.48 5.70
CA GLU A 42 -7.97 18.36 6.60
C GLU A 42 -7.25 18.53 7.94
N ASP A 43 -6.65 17.45 8.45
CA ASP A 43 -5.97 17.37 9.74
C ASP A 43 -4.56 16.79 9.55
N ASP A 44 -3.56 17.66 9.63
CA ASP A 44 -2.15 17.28 9.47
C ASP A 44 -1.64 16.40 10.62
N ASP A 45 -2.12 16.60 11.84
CA ASP A 45 -1.70 15.82 13.01
C ASP A 45 -2.19 14.37 12.85
N PHE A 46 -3.45 14.19 12.46
CA PHE A 46 -3.99 12.86 12.16
C PHE A 46 -3.22 12.15 11.03
N ARG A 47 -2.87 12.88 9.96
CA ARG A 47 -2.08 12.31 8.85
C ARG A 47 -0.70 11.87 9.32
N THR A 48 0.03 12.73 10.02
CA THR A 48 1.39 12.43 10.48
C THR A 48 1.40 11.29 11.51
N ASP A 49 0.44 11.23 12.42
CA ASP A 49 0.28 10.09 13.34
C ASP A 49 0.06 8.76 12.59
N PHE A 50 -0.74 8.78 11.52
CA PHE A 50 -0.95 7.62 10.66
C PHE A 50 0.34 7.21 9.93
N GLU A 51 1.07 8.16 9.36
CA GLU A 51 2.34 7.92 8.66
C GLU A 51 3.38 7.31 9.60
N ASP A 52 3.50 7.83 10.83
CA ASP A 52 4.41 7.33 11.86
C ASP A 52 4.10 5.88 12.26
N ILE A 53 2.81 5.56 12.46
CA ILE A 53 2.36 4.19 12.77
C ILE A 53 2.71 3.25 11.62
N VAL A 54 2.41 3.64 10.38
CA VAL A 54 2.68 2.82 9.19
C VAL A 54 4.18 2.61 8.99
N LEU A 55 4.99 3.64 9.16
CA LEU A 55 6.44 3.55 9.03
C LEU A 55 7.02 2.57 10.06
N ARG A 56 6.64 2.72 11.33
CA ARG A 56 7.10 1.81 12.40
C ARG A 56 6.69 0.37 12.12
N ASP A 57 5.41 0.13 11.87
CA ASP A 57 4.88 -1.22 11.67
C ASP A 57 5.46 -1.88 10.41
N TYR A 58 5.74 -1.11 9.36
CA TYR A 58 6.42 -1.63 8.17
C TYR A 58 7.88 -1.98 8.45
N LEU A 59 8.62 -1.13 9.17
CA LEU A 59 10.02 -1.40 9.52
C LEU A 59 10.16 -2.66 10.39
N ASP A 60 9.23 -2.89 11.31
CA ASP A 60 9.17 -4.12 12.11
C ASP A 60 8.84 -5.36 11.24
N PHE A 61 8.03 -5.18 10.19
CA PHE A 61 7.65 -6.26 9.27
C PHE A 61 8.70 -6.53 8.17
N LYS A 62 9.50 -5.53 7.80
CA LYS A 62 10.44 -5.57 6.67
C LYS A 62 11.42 -6.75 6.69
N PRO A 63 12.00 -7.16 7.83
CA PRO A 63 12.89 -8.32 7.86
C PRO A 63 12.19 -9.63 7.46
N PHE A 64 10.92 -9.79 7.84
CA PHE A 64 10.13 -10.97 7.48
C PHE A 64 9.78 -10.96 6.00
N LEU A 65 9.43 -9.79 5.46
CA LEU A 65 9.18 -9.62 4.03
C LEU A 65 10.44 -9.94 3.21
N ASP A 66 11.61 -9.45 3.64
CA ASP A 66 12.89 -9.70 2.97
C ASP A 66 13.31 -11.17 3.01
N GLN A 67 12.95 -11.88 4.08
CA GLN A 67 13.18 -13.33 4.16
C GLN A 67 12.24 -14.06 3.20
N TYR A 68 10.94 -13.75 3.24
CA TYR A 68 9.94 -14.34 2.35
C TYR A 68 10.30 -14.14 0.87
N ASP A 69 10.66 -12.91 0.48
CA ASP A 69 11.03 -12.59 -0.90
C ASP A 69 12.24 -13.40 -1.36
N ARG A 70 13.23 -13.60 -0.48
CA ARG A 70 14.41 -14.41 -0.78
C ARG A 70 14.05 -15.88 -0.99
N GLU A 71 13.29 -16.47 -0.07
CA GLU A 71 12.84 -17.86 -0.17
C GLU A 71 12.00 -18.08 -1.43
N VAL A 72 11.15 -17.11 -1.77
CA VAL A 72 10.36 -17.14 -3.00
C VAL A 72 11.25 -17.13 -4.23
N MET A 73 12.22 -16.21 -4.29
CA MET A 73 13.14 -16.15 -5.44
C MET A 73 13.97 -17.43 -5.58
N GLU A 74 14.49 -17.97 -4.47
CA GLU A 74 15.30 -19.20 -4.48
C GLU A 74 14.52 -20.40 -5.04
N ALA A 75 13.27 -20.61 -4.63
CA ALA A 75 12.52 -21.74 -5.15
C ALA A 75 12.01 -21.49 -6.58
N ILE A 76 11.83 -20.24 -7.03
CA ILE A 76 11.52 -19.93 -8.44
C ILE A 76 12.72 -20.33 -9.31
N GLU A 77 13.93 -19.95 -8.91
CA GLU A 77 15.17 -20.32 -9.59
C GLU A 77 15.42 -21.83 -9.58
N GLY A 78 15.07 -22.50 -8.48
CA GLY A 78 15.15 -23.96 -8.35
C GLY A 78 14.08 -24.74 -9.12
N GLY A 79 13.07 -24.09 -9.70
CA GLY A 79 11.96 -24.74 -10.39
C GLY A 79 10.98 -25.47 -9.47
N HIS A 80 11.02 -25.19 -8.16
CA HIS A 80 10.21 -25.86 -7.14
C HIS A 80 8.87 -25.16 -6.87
N PHE A 81 8.63 -23.99 -7.47
CA PHE A 81 7.40 -23.21 -7.24
C PHE A 81 6.15 -23.74 -7.96
N PHE A 82 6.30 -24.48 -9.06
CA PHE A 82 5.20 -24.91 -9.92
C PHE A 82 5.05 -26.44 -10.01
N ALA A 83 5.80 -27.19 -9.20
CA ALA A 83 5.84 -28.65 -9.20
C ALA A 83 4.96 -29.27 -8.11
#